data_AF-A0AB38REK9-F1
#
_entry.id   AF-A0AB38REK9-F1
#
_cell.length_a   1.000
_cell.length_b   1.000
_cell.length_c   1.000
_cell.angle_alpha   90.00
_cell.angle_beta   90.00
_cell.angle_gamma   90.00
#
_symmetry.space_group_name_H-M   'P 1'
#
loop_
_entity.id
_entity.type
_entity.pdbx_description
1 polymer ?
#
loop_
_entity_poly.entity_id
_entity_poly.type
_entity_poly.pdbx_seq_one_letter_code
_entity_poly.pdbx_strand_id
1 'polypeptide(L)'
;MTAVSEPDTRTVVIVGTGIAGSGAAQALRKEGFGGSIILIGSEPEEPYRRPALSKELLSGKASFDRVRLRPSTFWTEQSIDMVEVNR
;
A
#
# COMPACT_ATOMS: atom_id res chain seq x y z
N MET A 1 -1.91 31.73 -15.30
CA MET A 1 -3.29 31.38 -14.90
C MET A 1 -3.46 29.90 -15.19
N THR A 2 -3.13 29.06 -14.21
CA THR A 2 -3.05 27.60 -14.41
C THR A 2 -4.46 27.04 -14.33
N ALA A 3 -4.92 26.37 -15.38
CA ALA A 3 -6.20 25.68 -15.37
C ALA A 3 -6.17 24.65 -14.24
N VAL A 4 -7.07 24.78 -13.27
CA VAL A 4 -7.31 23.71 -12.30
C VAL A 4 -7.97 22.59 -13.09
N SER A 5 -7.22 21.52 -13.37
CA SER A 5 -7.79 20.32 -13.98
C SER A 5 -8.91 19.79 -13.11
N GLU A 6 -10.01 19.35 -13.71
CA GLU A 6 -11.09 18.71 -12.97
C GLU A 6 -10.54 17.56 -12.11
N PRO A 7 -11.03 17.40 -10.87
CA PRO A 7 -10.59 16.34 -9.99
C PRO A 7 -10.90 14.97 -10.62
N ASP A 8 -9.93 14.06 -10.58
CA ASP A 8 -10.11 12.69 -11.07
C ASP A 8 -11.07 11.95 -10.12
N THR A 9 -12.29 11.69 -10.58
CA THR A 9 -13.35 11.05 -9.79
C THR A 9 -13.30 9.53 -9.78
N ARG A 10 -12.35 8.93 -10.51
CA ARG A 10 -12.23 7.47 -10.58
C ARG A 10 -11.77 6.90 -9.25
N THR A 11 -12.26 5.69 -8.95
CA THR A 11 -11.81 4.91 -7.79
C THR A 11 -11.25 3.59 -8.28
N VAL A 12 -10.05 3.24 -7.82
CA VAL A 12 -9.43 1.93 -8.06
C VAL A 12 -9.39 1.18 -6.74
N VAL A 13 -10.01 0.00 -6.72
CA VAL A 13 -9.99 -0.92 -5.59
C VAL A 13 -9.07 -2.08 -5.91
N ILE A 14 -8.09 -2.32 -5.04
CA ILE A 14 -7.12 -3.40 -5.15
C ILE A 14 -7.37 -4.38 -4.02
N VAL A 15 -7.81 -5.59 -4.36
CA VAL A 15 -8.00 -6.67 -3.40
C VAL A 15 -6.69 -7.45 -3.24
N GLY A 16 -6.07 -7.31 -2.07
CA GLY A 16 -4.81 -7.92 -1.68
C GLY A 16 -3.74 -6.88 -1.32
N THR A 17 -3.30 -6.89 -0.06
CA THR A 17 -2.24 -6.01 0.49
C THR A 17 -0.83 -6.59 0.40
N GLY A 18 -0.63 -7.60 -0.46
CA GLY A 18 0.69 -8.19 -0.72
C GLY A 18 1.60 -7.32 -1.60
N ILE A 19 2.75 -7.87 -2.00
CA ILE A 19 3.73 -7.19 -2.89
C ILE A 19 3.08 -6.73 -4.20
N ALA A 20 2.21 -7.56 -4.79
CA ALA A 20 1.55 -7.23 -6.04
C ALA A 20 0.58 -6.04 -5.90
N GLY A 21 -0.35 -6.10 -4.95
CA GLY A 21 -1.35 -5.04 -4.78
C GLY A 21 -0.75 -3.72 -4.29
N SER A 22 0.16 -3.78 -3.32
CA SER A 22 0.91 -2.59 -2.89
C SER A 22 1.80 -2.01 -3.99
N GLY A 23 2.39 -2.86 -4.84
CA GLY A 23 3.13 -2.43 -6.02
C GLY A 23 2.25 -1.74 -7.05
N ALA A 24 1.05 -2.27 -7.31
CA ALA A 24 0.08 -1.68 -8.23
C ALA A 24 -0.38 -0.29 -7.77
N ALA A 25 -0.69 -0.11 -6.48
CA ALA A 25 -1.07 1.19 -5.93
C ALA A 25 0.04 2.24 -6.06
N GLN A 26 1.28 1.82 -5.78
CA GLN A 26 2.45 2.70 -5.95
C GLN A 26 2.66 3.07 -7.42
N ALA A 27 2.49 2.11 -8.34
CA ALA A 27 2.59 2.37 -9.77
C ALA A 27 1.53 3.38 -10.21
N LEU A 28 0.26 3.22 -9.79
CA LEU A 28 -0.80 4.18 -10.10
C LEU A 28 -0.43 5.61 -9.67
N ARG A 29 0.07 5.80 -8.44
CA ARG A 29 0.52 7.11 -7.97
C ARG A 29 1.71 7.64 -8.75
N LYS A 30 2.70 6.79 -9.02
CA LYS A 30 3.89 7.15 -9.81
C LYS A 30 3.53 7.60 -11.23
N GLU A 31 2.55 6.94 -11.86
CA GLU A 31 2.08 7.25 -13.22
C GLU A 31 1.04 8.39 -13.26
N GLY A 32 0.81 9.09 -12.13
CA GLY A 32 -0.03 10.28 -12.08
C GLY A 32 -1.53 10.02 -11.99
N PHE A 33 -1.96 8.83 -11.57
CA PHE A 33 -3.37 8.59 -11.25
C PHE A 33 -3.80 9.50 -10.09
N GLY A 34 -4.77 10.38 -10.36
CA GLY A 34 -5.25 11.39 -9.40
C GLY A 34 -6.46 10.95 -8.59
N GLY A 35 -7.11 9.86 -8.97
CA GLY A 35 -8.31 9.36 -8.31
C GLY A 35 -8.06 8.66 -6.97
N SER A 36 -9.11 8.12 -6.37
CA SER A 36 -9.02 7.39 -5.10
C SER A 36 -8.43 6.00 -5.30
N ILE A 37 -7.53 5.58 -4.41
CA ILE A 37 -6.96 4.22 -4.41
C ILE A 37 -7.27 3.57 -3.06
N ILE A 38 -7.92 2.42 -3.09
CA ILE A 38 -8.26 1.64 -1.91
C ILE A 38 -7.57 0.28 -1.99
N LEU A 39 -6.77 -0.05 -0.98
CA LEU A 39 -6.14 -1.35 -0.77
C LEU A 39 -6.92 -2.14 0.27
N ILE A 40 -7.45 -3.29 -0.12
CA ILE A 40 -8.23 -4.16 0.75
C ILE A 40 -7.40 -5.38 1.13
N GLY A 41 -7.19 -5.59 2.43
CA GLY A 41 -6.43 -6.71 2.99
C GLY A 41 -7.24 -7.52 3.99
N SER A 42 -6.86 -8.78 4.20
CA SER A 42 -7.40 -9.62 5.28
C SER A 42 -6.51 -9.64 6.53
N GLU A 43 -5.42 -8.88 6.50
CA GLU A 43 -4.42 -8.77 7.57
C GLU A 43 -4.44 -7.32 8.07
N PRO A 44 -4.41 -7.08 9.40
CA PRO A 44 -4.37 -5.72 9.96
C PRO A 44 -3.03 -5.03 9.71
N GLU A 45 -1.99 -5.78 9.36
CA GLU A 45 -0.66 -5.25 9.11
C GLU A 45 -0.53 -4.60 7.72
N GLU A 46 0.25 -3.52 7.67
CA GLU A 46 0.67 -2.90 6.42
C GLU A 46 1.48 -3.85 5.52
N PRO A 47 1.52 -3.63 4.20
CA PRO A 47 2.21 -4.50 3.26
C PRO A 47 3.67 -4.76 3.67
N TYR A 48 4.04 -6.04 3.76
CA TYR A 48 5.37 -6.48 4.18
C TYR A 48 5.95 -7.59 3.28
N ARG A 49 7.26 -7.82 3.38
CA ARG A 49 7.98 -8.87 2.64
C ARG A 49 7.78 -10.22 3.31
N ARG A 50 6.78 -10.98 2.85
CA ARG A 50 6.52 -12.36 3.32
C ARG A 50 7.76 -13.29 3.37
N PRO A 51 8.70 -13.28 2.38
CA PRO A 51 9.90 -14.13 2.47
C PRO A 51 10.75 -13.86 3.71
N ALA A 52 10.74 -12.63 4.22
CA ALA A 52 11.52 -12.24 5.38
C ALA A 52 10.98 -12.80 6.70
N LEU A 53 9.71 -13.24 6.72
CA LEU A 53 9.12 -13.87 7.88
C LEU A 53 9.86 -15.17 8.25
N SER A 54 10.06 -16.05 7.28
CA SER A 54 10.69 -17.37 7.49
C SER A 54 12.21 -17.32 7.66
N LYS A 55 12.84 -16.15 7.44
CA LYS A 55 14.29 -15.98 7.39
C LYS A 55 14.74 -14.96 8.43
N GLU A 56 14.84 -13.69 8.05
CA GLU A 56 15.43 -12.64 8.89
C GLU A 56 14.61 -12.41 10.17
N LEU A 57 13.29 -12.43 10.09
CA LEU A 57 12.42 -12.24 11.25
C LEU A 57 12.49 -13.46 12.19
N LEU A 58 12.30 -14.68 11.68
CA LEU A 58 12.35 -15.90 12.48
C LEU A 58 13.74 -16.16 13.09
N SER A 59 14.82 -15.76 12.40
CA SER A 59 16.19 -15.85 12.94
C SER A 59 16.58 -14.69 13.86
N GLY A 60 15.68 -13.75 14.13
CA GLY A 60 15.92 -12.59 15.00
C GLY A 60 16.86 -11.52 14.43
N LYS A 61 17.18 -11.59 13.13
CA LYS A 61 18.09 -10.66 12.45
C LYS A 61 17.42 -9.36 12.00
N ALA A 62 16.09 -9.31 12.00
CA ALA A 62 15.30 -8.13 11.66
C ALA A 62 14.10 -7.98 12.59
N SER A 63 13.67 -6.73 12.82
CA SER A 63 12.37 -6.42 13.43
C SER A 63 11.26 -6.43 12.39
N PHE A 64 10.00 -6.48 12.84
CA PHE A 64 8.85 -6.43 11.94
C PHE A 64 8.83 -5.15 11.09
N ASP A 65 9.19 -4.00 11.67
CA ASP A 65 9.25 -2.73 10.95
C ASP A 65 10.25 -2.75 9.78
N ARG A 66 11.35 -3.52 9.90
CA ARG A 66 12.32 -3.69 8.82
C ARG A 66 11.81 -4.55 7.67
N VAL A 67 10.79 -5.39 7.89
CA VAL A 67 10.22 -6.24 6.83
C VAL A 67 9.05 -5.58 6.10
N ARG A 68 8.50 -4.47 6.60
CA ARG A 68 7.50 -3.66 5.88
C ARG A 68 8.05 -3.21 4.51
N LEU A 69 7.15 -3.08 3.54
CA LEU A 69 7.50 -2.60 2.20
C LEU A 69 7.74 -1.09 2.19
N ARG A 70 7.02 -0.35 3.03
CA ARG A 70 7.11 1.10 3.19
C ARG A 70 6.92 1.49 4.66
N PRO A 71 7.40 2.67 5.08
CA PRO A 71 7.01 3.25 6.37
C PRO A 71 5.50 3.54 6.39
N SER A 72 4.88 3.52 7.57
CA SER A 72 3.44 3.76 7.71
C SER A 72 2.95 5.09 7.12
N THR A 73 3.76 6.14 7.26
CA THR A 73 3.40 7.48 6.77
C THR A 73 3.26 7.53 5.25
N PHE A 74 3.94 6.63 4.53
CA PHE A 74 3.95 6.59 3.07
C PHE A 74 2.54 6.44 2.48
N TRP A 75 1.70 5.56 3.05
CA TRP A 75 0.38 5.26 2.47
C TRP A 75 -0.54 6.48 2.54
N THR A 76 -0.57 7.15 3.69
CA THR A 76 -1.32 8.39 3.90
C THR A 76 -0.77 9.52 3.03
N GLU A 77 0.55 9.70 2.96
CA GLU A 77 1.21 10.71 2.12
C GLU A 77 0.90 10.51 0.63
N GLN A 78 0.75 9.26 0.20
CA GLN A 78 0.37 8.91 -1.17
C GLN A 78 -1.14 8.86 -1.39
N SER A 79 -1.97 9.21 -0.40
CA SER A 79 -3.43 9.10 -0.48
C SER A 79 -3.90 7.70 -0.92
N ILE A 80 -3.30 6.66 -0.35
CA ILE A 80 -3.68 5.27 -0.56
C ILE A 80 -4.37 4.80 0.71
N ASP A 81 -5.69 4.60 0.62
CA ASP A 81 -6.49 4.15 1.75
C ASP A 81 -6.34 2.63 1.94
N MET A 82 -6.14 2.20 3.17
CA MET A 82 -6.07 0.79 3.52
C MET A 82 -7.31 0.39 4.32
N VAL A 83 -7.94 -0.70 3.90
CA VAL A 83 -9.15 -1.24 4.52
C VAL A 83 -8.93 -2.71 4.84
N GLU A 84 -9.20 -3.09 6.08
CA GLU A 84 -9.25 -4.48 6.50
C GLU A 84 -10.63 -5.08 6.26
N VAL A 85 -10.68 -6.32 5.77
CA VAL A 85 -11.93 -7.08 5.67
C VAL A 85 -12.19 -7.76 7.02
N ASN A 86 -13.05 -7.16 7.83
CA ASN A 86 -13.60 -7.84 9.02
C ASN A 86 -14.50 -9.00 8.56
N ARG A 87 -14.23 -10.20 9.10
CA ARG A 87 -15.07 -11.39 8.93
C ARG A 87 -16.16 -11.46 9.99
#